data_AF-A0A3M7M5Z8-F1
#
_entry.id   AF-A0A3M7M5Z8-F1
#
_cell.length_a   1.000
_cell.length_b   1.000
_cell.length_c   1.000
_cell.angle_alpha   90.00
_cell.angle_beta   90.00
_cell.angle_gamma   90.00
#
_symmetry.space_group_name_H-M   'P 1'
#
loop_
_entity.id
_entity.type
_entity.pdbx_description
1 polymer ?
#
loop_
_entity_poly.entity_id
_entity_poly.type
_entity_poly.pdbx_seq_one_letter_code
_entity_poly.pdbx_strand_id
1 'polypeptide(L)'
;MNSGTTRQVGHATAGAYRALAVLAYDFNIDQRSFVAILSFAFDLLPSAGYNPFLAMYWSLGQFGYRINANRYLRIIGAFRRDFGRVQRRQRENGMCNGTWRIGDMG
;
A
#
# COMPACT_ATOMS: atom_id res chain seq x y z
N MET A 1 12.43 4.94 35.21
CA MET A 1 11.03 4.81 34.75
C MET A 1 10.97 5.31 33.31
N ASN A 2 10.94 4.40 32.32
CA ASN A 2 10.83 4.79 30.91
C ASN A 2 9.36 4.71 30.48
N SER A 3 8.75 5.89 30.35
CA SER A 3 7.39 6.05 29.86
C SER A 3 7.35 6.04 28.34
N GLY A 4 6.69 5.02 27.79
CA GLY A 4 5.74 5.17 26.69
C GLY A 4 6.27 5.46 25.28
N THR A 5 6.59 4.40 24.54
CA THR A 5 6.49 4.42 23.06
C THR A 5 5.72 3.20 22.58
N THR A 6 4.45 3.09 22.98
CA THR A 6 3.53 2.02 22.54
C THR A 6 2.25 2.60 21.94
N ARG A 7 2.36 3.63 21.10
CA ARG A 7 1.19 4.23 20.45
C ARG A 7 1.52 4.72 19.05
N GLN A 8 1.68 3.78 18.13
CA GLN A 8 1.48 4.01 16.68
C GLN A 8 1.42 2.71 15.85
N VAL A 9 1.83 1.57 16.41
CA VAL A 9 1.86 0.28 15.69
C VAL A 9 0.46 -0.33 15.46
N GLY A 10 -0.54 0.00 16.28
CA GLY A 10 -1.88 -0.61 16.22
C GLY A 10 -2.86 -0.03 15.17
N HIS A 11 -2.66 1.21 14.72
CA HIS A 11 -3.54 1.83 13.71
C HIS A 11 -3.06 1.58 12.28
N ALA A 12 -1.74 1.53 12.06
CA ALA A 12 -1.16 1.22 10.76
C ALA A 12 -1.46 -0.21 10.31
N THR A 13 -1.50 -1.16 11.26
CA THR A 13 -1.85 -2.57 11.01
C THR A 13 -3.30 -2.73 10.59
N ALA A 14 -4.27 -2.13 11.31
CA ALA A 14 -5.69 -2.24 10.95
C ALA A 14 -5.99 -1.65 9.55
N GLY A 15 -5.35 -0.53 9.20
CA GLY A 15 -5.45 0.06 7.87
C GLY A 15 -4.85 -0.84 6.78
N ALA A 16 -3.66 -1.40 7.03
CA ALA A 16 -3.00 -2.33 6.11
C ALA A 16 -3.82 -3.61 5.89
N TYR A 17 -4.40 -4.20 6.94
CA TYR A 17 -5.28 -5.37 6.83
C TYR A 17 -6.54 -5.09 6.03
N ARG A 18 -7.16 -3.91 6.19
CA ARG A 18 -8.32 -3.51 5.37
C ARG A 18 -7.94 -3.31 3.90
N ALA A 19 -6.83 -2.62 3.64
CA ALA A 19 -6.34 -2.42 2.27
C ALA A 19 -6.01 -3.75 1.60
N LEU A 20 -5.37 -4.67 2.33
CA LEU A 20 -5.07 -6.02 1.89
C LEU A 20 -6.35 -6.80 1.55
N ALA A 21 -7.37 -6.74 2.40
CA ALA A 21 -8.64 -7.44 2.18
C ALA A 21 -9.39 -6.89 0.95
N VAL A 22 -9.40 -5.57 0.75
CA VAL A 22 -10.00 -4.94 -0.44
C VAL A 22 -9.25 -5.36 -1.70
N LEU A 23 -7.91 -5.34 -1.66
CA LEU A 23 -7.10 -5.74 -2.81
C LEU A 23 -7.33 -7.21 -3.15
N ALA A 24 -7.33 -8.09 -2.15
CA ALA A 24 -7.63 -9.52 -2.32
C ALA A 24 -9.03 -9.73 -2.94
N TYR A 25 -10.03 -8.99 -2.48
CA TYR A 25 -11.38 -8.99 -3.05
C TYR A 25 -11.41 -8.56 -4.52
N ASP A 26 -10.73 -7.48 -4.90
CA ASP A 26 -10.66 -6.99 -6.28
C ASP A 26 -10.02 -8.03 -7.23
N PHE A 27 -9.03 -8.75 -6.72
CA PHE A 27 -8.39 -9.86 -7.42
C PHE A 27 -9.22 -11.15 -7.39
N ASN A 28 -10.28 -11.23 -6.58
CA ASN A 28 -11.07 -12.44 -6.31
C ASN A 28 -10.19 -13.59 -5.80
N ILE A 29 -9.32 -13.27 -4.83
CA ILE A 29 -8.38 -14.20 -4.19
C ILE A 29 -8.65 -14.14 -2.69
N ASP A 30 -8.63 -15.28 -2.00
CA ASP A 30 -8.75 -15.26 -0.55
C ASP A 30 -7.55 -14.54 0.08
N GLN A 31 -7.78 -13.92 1.24
CA GLN A 31 -6.77 -13.07 1.87
C GLN A 31 -5.46 -13.83 2.20
N ARG A 32 -5.52 -15.12 2.55
CA ARG A 32 -4.32 -15.90 2.91
C ARG A 32 -3.46 -16.16 1.67
N SER A 33 -4.08 -16.61 0.58
CA SER A 33 -3.37 -16.80 -0.69
C SER A 33 -2.83 -15.48 -1.22
N PHE A 34 -3.58 -14.40 -1.04
CA PHE A 34 -3.14 -13.07 -1.48
C PHE A 34 -1.91 -12.56 -0.70
N VAL A 35 -1.79 -12.88 0.59
CA VAL A 35 -0.56 -12.60 1.36
C VAL A 35 0.62 -13.37 0.78
N ALA A 36 0.47 -14.65 0.46
CA ALA A 36 1.55 -15.45 -0.13
C ALA A 36 1.98 -14.90 -1.50
N ILE A 37 1.03 -14.47 -2.33
CA ILE A 37 1.29 -13.80 -3.61
C ILE A 37 2.08 -12.51 -3.39
N LEU A 38 1.67 -11.66 -2.43
CA LEU A 38 2.40 -10.42 -2.13
C LEU A 38 3.82 -10.69 -1.62
N SER A 39 3.99 -11.66 -0.72
CA SER A 39 5.32 -12.06 -0.24
C SER A 39 6.22 -12.49 -1.39
N PHE A 40 5.73 -13.37 -2.27
CA PHE A 40 6.50 -13.81 -3.42
C PHE A 40 6.75 -12.68 -4.44
N ALA A 41 5.83 -11.72 -4.57
CA ALA A 41 6.06 -10.53 -5.39
C ALA A 41 7.23 -9.69 -4.88
N PHE A 42 7.45 -9.62 -3.56
CA PHE A 42 8.64 -8.95 -3.00
C PHE A 42 9.92 -9.69 -3.36
N ASP A 43 9.91 -11.03 -3.33
CA ASP A 43 11.06 -11.85 -3.73
C ASP A 43 11.40 -11.68 -5.22
N LEU A 44 10.39 -11.43 -6.06
CA LEU A 44 10.55 -11.18 -7.49
C LEU A 44 10.98 -9.76 -7.86
N LEU A 45 11.06 -8.82 -6.91
CA LEU A 45 11.40 -7.42 -7.21
C LEU A 45 12.72 -7.27 -8.00
N PRO A 46 13.83 -7.93 -7.63
CA PRO A 46 15.07 -7.81 -8.38
C PRO A 46 14.92 -8.26 -9.84
N SER A 47 14.22 -9.38 -10.05
CA SER A 47 13.96 -9.94 -11.39
C SER A 47 13.01 -9.06 -12.22
N ALA A 48 12.10 -8.35 -11.55
CA ALA A 48 11.16 -7.42 -12.19
C ALA A 48 11.76 -6.00 -12.38
N GLY A 49 13.07 -5.83 -12.24
CA GLY A 49 13.71 -4.52 -12.37
C GLY A 49 13.21 -3.51 -11.34
N TYR A 50 12.89 -3.99 -10.13
CA TYR A 50 12.30 -3.23 -9.02
C TYR A 50 10.93 -2.60 -9.34
N ASN A 51 10.22 -3.10 -10.35
CA ASN A 51 8.84 -2.71 -10.62
C ASN A 51 7.87 -3.57 -9.80
N PRO A 52 7.23 -3.02 -8.74
CA PRO A 52 6.34 -3.80 -7.87
C PRO A 52 5.08 -4.30 -8.60
N PHE A 53 4.62 -3.59 -9.63
CA PHE A 53 3.46 -4.01 -10.41
C PHE A 53 3.81 -5.14 -11.37
N LEU A 54 5.03 -5.17 -11.91
CA LEU A 54 5.46 -6.29 -12.73
C LEU A 54 5.70 -7.53 -11.86
N ALA A 55 6.35 -7.35 -10.71
CA ALA A 55 6.61 -8.43 -9.76
C ALA A 55 5.31 -9.07 -9.24
N MET A 56 4.29 -8.25 -8.93
CA MET A 56 2.97 -8.74 -8.52
C MET A 56 2.24 -9.49 -9.64
N TYR A 57 2.34 -9.01 -10.89
CA TYR A 57 1.75 -9.71 -12.04
C TYR A 57 2.38 -11.09 -12.26
N TRP A 58 3.70 -11.20 -12.15
CA TRP A 58 4.40 -12.48 -12.25
C TRP A 58 4.08 -13.40 -11.08
N SER A 59 4.00 -12.86 -9.87
CA SER A 59 3.61 -13.63 -8.68
C SER A 59 2.23 -14.25 -8.83
N LEU A 60 1.22 -13.49 -9.28
CA LEU A 60 -0.10 -14.03 -9.59
C LEU A 60 -0.04 -15.21 -10.57
N GLY A 61 0.78 -15.09 -11.63
CA GLY A 61 1.00 -16.16 -12.60
C GLY A 61 1.63 -17.42 -11.99
N GLN A 62 2.61 -17.26 -11.09
CA GLN A 62 3.28 -18.37 -10.42
C GLN A 62 2.31 -19.20 -9.55
N PHE A 63 1.37 -18.54 -8.89
CA PHE A 63 0.34 -19.20 -8.08
C PHE A 63 -0.87 -19.68 -8.90
N GLY A 64 -0.81 -19.62 -10.23
CA GLY A 64 -1.87 -20.10 -11.12
C GLY A 64 -3.04 -19.13 -11.32
N TYR A 65 -2.97 -17.92 -10.78
CA TYR A 65 -4.00 -16.89 -10.95
C TYR A 65 -3.79 -16.14 -12.26
N ARG A 66 -4.48 -16.62 -13.30
CA ARG A 66 -4.50 -15.96 -14.62
C ARG A 66 -5.45 -14.78 -14.61
N ILE A 67 -4.91 -13.60 -14.34
CA ILE A 67 -5.65 -12.35 -14.49
C ILE A 67 -5.47 -11.76 -15.89
N ASN A 68 -6.57 -11.30 -16.48
CA ASN A 68 -6.51 -10.53 -17.72
C ASN A 68 -5.70 -9.23 -17.49
N ALA A 69 -4.74 -8.92 -18.37
CA ALA A 69 -3.87 -7.74 -18.24
C ALA A 69 -4.65 -6.42 -18.12
N ASN A 70 -5.78 -6.26 -18.83
CA ASN A 70 -6.63 -5.06 -18.71
C ASN A 70 -7.29 -4.97 -17.34
N ARG A 71 -7.73 -6.11 -16.79
CA ARG A 71 -8.28 -6.16 -15.41
C ARG A 71 -7.20 -5.82 -14.39
N TYR A 72 -6.01 -6.40 -14.55
CA TYR A 72 -4.85 -6.10 -13.70
C TYR A 72 -4.51 -4.61 -13.68
N LEU A 73 -4.36 -3.99 -14.86
CA LEU A 73 -4.06 -2.57 -15.00
C LEU A 73 -5.17 -1.67 -14.42
N ARG A 74 -6.45 -2.07 -14.50
CA ARG A 74 -7.55 -1.32 -13.88
C ARG A 74 -7.47 -1.35 -12.36
N ILE A 75 -7.21 -2.50 -11.75
CA ILE A 75 -7.08 -2.64 -10.29
C ILE A 75 -5.88 -1.82 -9.80
N ILE A 76 -4.72 -1.97 -10.45
CA ILE A 76 -3.52 -1.19 -10.12
C ILE A 76 -3.74 0.32 -10.35
N GLY A 77 -4.43 0.69 -11.42
CA GLY A 77 -4.76 2.08 -11.71
C GLY A 77 -5.66 2.71 -10.63
N ALA A 78 -6.65 1.98 -10.13
CA ALA A 78 -7.49 2.40 -9.01
C ALA A 78 -6.64 2.58 -7.74
N PHE A 79 -5.83 1.57 -7.40
CA PHE A 79 -4.92 1.62 -6.26
C PHE A 79 -4.00 2.85 -6.29
N ARG A 80 -3.37 3.14 -7.43
CA ARG A 80 -2.48 4.31 -7.58
C ARG A 80 -3.22 5.63 -7.40
N ARG A 81 -4.43 5.76 -7.93
CA ARG A 81 -5.25 6.98 -7.76
C ARG A 81 -5.59 7.22 -6.30
N ASP A 82 -5.99 6.18 -5.59
CA ASP A 82 -6.39 6.30 -4.19
C ASP A 82 -5.17 6.54 -3.29
N PHE A 83 -4.06 5.86 -3.54
CA PHE A 83 -2.81 6.12 -2.84
C PHE A 83 -2.30 7.55 -3.05
N GLY A 84 -2.36 8.06 -4.29
CA GLY A 84 -2.02 9.45 -4.60
C GLY A 84 -2.91 10.47 -3.89
N ARG A 85 -4.21 10.19 -3.74
CA ARG A 85 -5.15 11.03 -2.97
C ARG A 85 -4.81 11.03 -1.48
N VAL A 86 -4.47 9.87 -0.91
CA VAL A 86 -4.06 9.75 0.50
C VAL A 86 -2.77 10.53 0.75
N GLN A 87 -1.75 10.40 -0.12
CA GLN A 87 -0.52 11.17 0.01
C GLN A 87 -0.74 12.68 -0.06
N ARG A 88 -1.60 13.15 -0.98
CA ARG A 88 -1.95 14.59 -1.04
C ARG A 88 -2.63 15.07 0.24
N ARG A 89 -3.61 14.33 0.76
CA ARG A 89 -4.28 14.66 2.02
C ARG A 89 -3.33 14.68 3.21
N GLN A 90 -2.38 13.73 3.29
CA GLN A 90 -1.35 13.73 4.34
C GLN A 90 -0.43 14.95 4.23
N ARG A 91 -0.06 15.35 3.01
CA ARG A 91 0.73 16.56 2.76
C ARG A 91 -0.03 17.84 3.12
N GLU A 92 -1.31 17.93 2.75
CA GLU A 92 -2.19 19.07 3.06
C GLU A 92 -2.48 19.16 4.57
N ASN A 93 -2.78 18.05 5.24
CA ASN A 93 -3.00 18.02 6.69
C ASN A 93 -1.71 18.26 7.50
N GLY A 94 -0.54 17.86 6.96
CA GLY A 94 0.76 18.23 7.53
C GLY A 94 1.08 19.72 7.40
N MET A 95 0.52 20.41 6.40
CA MET A 95 0.59 21.86 6.25
C MET A 95 -0.31 22.61 7.24
N CYS A 96 -1.44 22.03 7.65
CA CYS A 96 -2.34 22.62 8.65
C CYS A 96 -1.84 22.49 10.11
N ASN A 97 -0.86 21.62 10.39
CA ASN A 97 -0.22 21.50 11.72
C ASN A 97 1.12 22.26 11.83
N GLY A 98 1.57 22.90 10.75
CA GLY A 98 2.76 23.74 10.73
C GLY A 98 2.39 25.21 10.74
N THR A 99 1.87 25.71 11.86
CA THR A 99 1.81 27.15 12.13
C THR A 99 3.24 27.70 12.22
N TRP A 100 3.88 27.95 11.09
CA TRP A 100 5.03 28.86 11.05
C TRP A 100 4.50 30.29 11.16
N ARG A 101 4.25 30.72 12.39
CA ARG A 101 4.25 32.16 12.70
C ARG A 101 5.70 32.61 12.73
N ILE A 102 6.21 32.99 11.56
CA ILE A 102 7.36 33.90 11.47
C ILE A 102 6.80 35.28 11.82
N GLY A 103 6.67 35.56 13.11
CA GLY A 103 6.09 36.79 13.63
C GLY A 103 6.23 37.00 15.14
N ASP A 104 6.89 36.08 15.88
CA ASP A 104 7.10 36.19 17.33
C ASP A 104 8.54 35.77 17.73
N MET A 105 9.53 36.39 17.12
CA MET A 105 10.85 36.56 17.74
C MET A 105 11.22 38.03 17.56
N GLY A 106 11.01 38.79 18.64
CA GLY A 106 11.50 40.16 18.77
C GLY A 106 13.01 40.23 18.93
#